data_AF-A0A6M3M1B4-F1
#
_entry.id   AF-A0A6M3M1B4-F1
#
_cell.length_a   1.000
_cell.length_b   1.000
_cell.length_c   1.000
_cell.angle_alpha   90.00
_cell.angle_beta   90.00
_cell.angle_gamma   90.00
#
_symmetry.space_group_name_H-M   'P 1'
#
loop_
_entity.id
_entity.type
_entity.pdbx_description
1 polymer ?
#
loop_
_entity_poly.entity_id
_entity_poly.type
_entity_poly.pdbx_seq_one_letter_code
_entity_poly.pdbx_strand_id
1 'polypeptide(L)' 'MNESEKDELRQKEKARRMKEKLLRLPVNDVILEVQKGVIDINDVFKAIDEKLKEKKNG' A
#
# COMPACT_ATOMS: atom_id res chain seq x y z
N MET A 1 -8.98 -22.51 23.97
CA MET A 1 -8.29 -21.83 22.86
C MET A 1 -6.83 -22.23 22.91
N ASN A 2 -6.43 -23.14 22.04
CA ASN A 2 -5.09 -23.74 22.04
C ASN A 2 -4.05 -22.73 21.51
N GLU A 3 -2.77 -22.91 21.86
CA GLU A 3 -1.69 -22.01 21.42
C GLU A 3 -1.60 -21.88 19.90
N SER A 4 -1.83 -22.96 19.15
CA SER A 4 -1.86 -22.95 17.68
C SER A 4 -2.95 -22.03 17.11
N GLU A 5 -4.13 -21.96 17.73
CA GLU A 5 -5.22 -21.08 17.27
C GLU A 5 -4.89 -19.60 17.54
N LYS A 6 -4.18 -19.30 18.63
CA LYS A 6 -3.72 -17.94 18.95
C LYS A 6 -2.67 -17.45 17.97
N ASP A 7 -1.76 -18.31 17.53
CA ASP A 7 -0.72 -17.93 16.57
C ASP A 7 -1.26 -17.75 15.15
N GLU A 8 -2.21 -18.58 14.70
CA GLU A 8 -2.89 -18.36 13.42
C GLU A 8 -3.67 -17.04 13.38
N LEU A 9 -4.36 -16.70 14.47
CA LEU A 9 -5.06 -15.41 14.59
C LEU A 9 -4.09 -14.23 14.54
N ARG A 10 -2.95 -14.33 15.23
CA ARG A 10 -1.90 -13.30 15.19
C ARG A 10 -1.32 -13.12 13.78
N GLN A 11 -1.09 -14.21 13.04
CA GLN A 11 -0.60 -14.13 11.66
C GLN A 11 -1.63 -13.50 10.72
N LYS A 12 -2.91 -13.89 10.83
CA LYS A 12 -4.00 -13.29 10.05
C LYS A 12 -4.15 -11.81 10.33
N GLU A 13 -4.08 -11.39 11.59
CA GLU A 13 -4.19 -9.99 11.97
C GLU A 13 -2.99 -9.16 11.48
N LYS A 14 -1.78 -9.73 11.54
CA LYS A 14 -0.57 -9.11 10.97
C LYS A 14 -0.68 -8.92 9.46
N ALA A 15 -1.14 -9.94 8.73
CA ALA A 15 -1.37 -9.87 7.30
C ALA A 15 -2.44 -8.82 6.95
N ARG A 16 -3.54 -8.76 7.72
CA ARG A 16 -4.60 -7.76 7.54
C ARG A 16 -4.07 -6.33 7.72
N ARG A 17 -3.32 -6.08 8.80
CA ARG A 17 -2.70 -4.77 9.07
C ARG A 17 -1.69 -4.38 7.98
N MET A 18 -0.94 -5.34 7.45
CA MET A 18 0.00 -5.08 6.36
C MET A 18 -0.73 -4.72 5.06
N LYS A 19 -1.82 -5.41 4.74
CA LYS A 19 -2.69 -5.10 3.60
C LYS A 19 -3.35 -3.71 3.74
N GLU A 20 -3.86 -3.35 4.91
CA GLU A 20 -4.37 -1.99 5.18
C GLU A 20 -3.28 -0.93 5.03
N LYS A 21 -2.06 -1.19 5.50
CA LYS A 21 -0.93 -0.26 5.34
C LYS A 21 -0.58 -0.08 3.87
N LEU A 22 -0.51 -1.16 3.09
CA LEU A 22 -0.26 -1.14 1.65
C LEU A 22 -1.31 -0.32 0.89
N LEU A 23 -2.59 -0.49 1.23
CA LEU A 23 -3.68 0.28 0.63
C LEU A 23 -3.65 1.78 1.00
N ARG A 24 -3.02 2.14 2.13
CA ARG A 24 -2.82 3.54 2.56
C ARG A 24 -1.52 4.15 2.03
N LEU A 25 -0.69 3.36 1.34
CA LEU A 25 0.52 3.91 0.74
C LEU A 25 0.09 4.75 -0.46
N PRO A 26 0.60 6.00 -0.58
CA PRO A 26 0.33 6.86 -1.73
C PRO A 26 0.74 6.22 -3.07
N VAL A 27 1.59 5.20 -3.02
CA VAL A 27 1.98 4.35 -4.15
C VAL A 27 0.78 3.65 -4.80
N ASN A 28 -0.21 3.23 -4.02
CA ASN A 28 -1.34 2.45 -4.53
C ASN A 28 -2.23 3.30 -5.46
N ASP A 29 -2.43 4.57 -5.14
CA ASP A 29 -3.19 5.50 -5.98
C ASP A 29 -2.48 5.71 -7.33
N VAL A 30 -1.16 5.86 -7.32
CA VAL A 30 -0.36 5.98 -8.55
C VAL A 30 -0.44 4.71 -9.39
N ILE A 31 -0.34 3.52 -8.77
CA ILE A 31 -0.45 2.25 -9.49
C ILE A 31 -1.84 2.12 -10.14
N LEU A 32 -2.91 2.56 -9.48
CA LEU A 32 -4.25 2.56 -10.05
C LEU A 32 -4.39 3.52 -11.23
N GLU A 33 -3.74 4.69 -11.18
CA GLU A 33 -3.72 5.66 -12.29
C GLU A 33 -2.95 5.10 -13.50
N VAL A 34 -1.89 4.34 -13.27
CA VAL A 34 -1.12 3.66 -14.33
C VAL A 34 -1.93 2.55 -14.98
N GLN A 35 -2.66 1.74 -14.20
CA GLN A 35 -3.57 0.72 -14.74
C GLN A 35 -4.68 1.32 -15.60
N LYS A 36 -5.14 2.53 -15.27
CA LYS A 36 -6.13 3.27 -16.05
C LYS A 36 -5.54 3.98 -17.28
N GLY A 37 -4.21 3.95 -17.44
CA GLY A 37 -3.51 4.65 -18.52
C GLY A 37 -3.45 6.17 -18.34
N VAL A 38 -3.73 6.67 -17.13
CA VAL A 38 -3.63 8.11 -16.81
C VAL A 38 -2.16 8.52 -16.65
N ILE A 39 -1.34 7.64 -16.07
CA ILE A 39 0.09 7.80 -15.92
C ILE A 39 0.80 6.77 -16.79
N ASP A 40 1.80 7.20 -17.56
CA ASP A 40 2.66 6.29 -18.31
C ASP A 40 3.48 5.41 -17.35
N ILE A 41 3.63 4.13 -17.68
CA ILE A 41 4.41 3.17 -16.89
C ILE A 41 5.84 3.68 -16.61
N ASN A 42 6.43 4.43 -17.54
CA ASN A 42 7.78 5.00 -17.40
C ASN A 42 7.85 6.14 -16.39
N ASP A 43 6.71 6.79 -16.08
CA ASP A 43 6.62 7.91 -15.15
C ASP A 43 6.10 7.52 -13.75
N VAL A 44 5.74 6.24 -13.56
CA VAL A 44 5.36 5.63 -12.26
C VAL A 44 6.21 6.12 -11.10
N PHE A 45 7.54 6.02 -11.23
CA PHE A 45 8.44 6.31 -10.12
C PHE A 45 8.50 7.80 -9.78
N LYS A 46 8.33 8.69 -10.77
CA LYS A 46 8.26 10.13 -10.53
C LYS A 46 6.95 10.50 -9.81
N ALA A 47 5.83 9.96 -10.29
CA ALA A 47 4.53 10.21 -9.68
C ALA A 47 4.45 9.68 -8.23
N ILE A 48 5.08 8.55 -7.94
CA ILE A 48 5.23 8.04 -6.57
C ILE A 48 6.03 9.02 -5.69
N ASP A 49 7.17 9.51 -6.18
CA ASP A 49 8.04 10.43 -5.43
C ASP A 49 7.34 11.78 -5.15
N GLU A 50 6.61 12.31 -6.13
CA GLU A 50 5.78 13.51 -5.96
C GLU A 50 4.69 13.30 -4.89
N LYS A 51 3.92 12.20 -4.99
CA LYS A 51 2.90 11.84 -4.00
C LYS A 51 3.46 11.65 -2.59
N LEU A 52 4.67 11.10 -2.47
CA LEU A 52 5.35 10.96 -1.17
C LEU A 52 5.79 12.32 -0.61
N LYS A 53 6.23 13.25 -1.46
CA LYS A 53 6.56 14.62 -1.07
C LYS A 53 5.33 15.44 -0.66
N GLU A 54 4.22 15.32 -1.40
CA GLU A 54 2.94 15.95 -1.03
C GLU A 54 2.51 15.55 0.38
N LYS A 55 2.62 14.26 0.72
CA LYS A 55 2.23 13.74 2.04
C LYS A 55 3.19 14.12 3.17
N LYS A 56 4.42 14.54 2.85
CA LYS A 56 5.42 14.98 3.85
C LYS A 56 5.25 16.46 4.22
N ASN A 57 4.61 17.24 3.35
CA ASN A 57 4.36 18.67 3.53
C ASN A 57 2.93 18.99 4.02
N GLY A 58 2.09 17.98 4.22
CA GLY A 58 0.70 18.10 4.70
C GLY A 58 0.48 17.51 6.08
#